data_AF-A0AAU4EHY6-F1
#
_entry.id   AF-A0AAU4EHY6-F1
#
_cell.length_a   1.000
_cell.length_b   1.000
_cell.length_c   1.000
_cell.angle_alpha   90.00
_cell.angle_beta   90.00
_cell.angle_gamma   90.00
#
_symmetry.space_group_name_H-M   'P 1'
#
loop_
_entity.id
_entity.type
_entity.pdbx_description
1 polymer ?
#
loop_
_entity_poly.entity_id
_entity_poly.type
_entity_poly.pdbx_seq_one_letter_code
_entity_poly.pdbx_strand_id
1 'polypeptide(L)'
;MTDDTTPSTSIPGVPNPQQPAAAGRPARSRELRPTTMWLTAAMIAVLTAGAIVVLRWPATIGLTGADLVTARLNALKIGLSIGAGGGAAVALYLSWRRQDSTERTLAHQHEVHAATVHDAAQRRLNELYLKAVEQLGSPQAAVRHGGFYALEQVAQDDPQRQKTVVSVICAYLRNPYTPPPDIAGPRPLGVRRPAEVHRPPPHTRYAAHRRHQGNPAARTRGTPHRSTHPESAPATRYGP
;
A
#
# COMPACT_ATOMS: atom_id res chain seq x y z
N MET A 1 -42.73 -15.48 47.16
CA MET A 1 -41.89 -16.46 46.44
C MET A 1 -42.72 -16.98 45.28
N THR A 2 -42.80 -16.16 44.23
CA THR A 2 -43.61 -16.30 43.00
C THR A 2 -42.86 -15.45 41.99
N ASP A 3 -42.02 -16.06 41.16
CA ASP A 3 -42.37 -16.55 39.82
C ASP A 3 -42.61 -15.37 38.88
N ASP A 4 -41.54 -14.93 38.22
CA ASP A 4 -41.57 -14.05 37.05
C ASP A 4 -40.80 -14.74 35.93
N THR A 5 -41.47 -15.70 35.30
CA THR A 5 -41.05 -16.31 34.03
C THR A 5 -41.31 -15.31 32.91
N THR A 6 -40.35 -14.41 32.66
CA THR A 6 -40.30 -13.73 31.36
C THR A 6 -39.82 -14.73 30.30
N PRO A 7 -40.62 -15.05 29.27
CA PRO A 7 -40.17 -15.91 28.19
C PRO A 7 -39.15 -15.13 27.37
N SER A 8 -37.91 -15.61 27.33
CA SER A 8 -36.94 -15.13 26.35
C SER A 8 -37.45 -15.55 24.97
N THR A 9 -38.09 -14.61 24.28
CA THR A 9 -38.42 -14.74 22.86
C THR A 9 -37.11 -14.93 22.10
N SER A 10 -36.78 -16.19 21.83
CA SER A 10 -35.73 -16.59 20.92
C SER A 10 -36.08 -16.04 19.55
N ILE A 11 -35.43 -14.95 19.15
CA ILE A 11 -35.50 -14.43 17.78
C ILE A 11 -34.96 -15.52 16.85
N PRO A 12 -35.76 -16.07 15.93
CA PRO A 12 -35.27 -17.02 14.95
C PRO A 12 -34.62 -16.22 13.82
N GLY A 13 -33.30 -16.40 13.65
CA GLY A 13 -32.61 -15.97 12.45
C GLY A 13 -32.00 -14.57 12.50
N VAL A 14 -30.89 -14.44 13.24
CA VAL A 14 -29.83 -13.50 12.85
C VAL A 14 -28.57 -14.34 12.61
N PRO A 15 -28.08 -14.46 11.36
CA PRO A 15 -26.81 -15.13 11.09
C PRO A 15 -25.70 -14.33 11.76
N ASN A 16 -25.00 -14.93 12.71
CA ASN A 16 -23.85 -14.33 13.36
C ASN A 16 -22.72 -14.11 12.33
N PRO A 17 -22.35 -12.87 11.98
CA PRO A 17 -21.28 -12.60 10.99
C PRO A 17 -19.87 -12.89 11.54
N GLN A 18 -19.75 -13.35 12.79
CA GLN A 18 -18.47 -13.65 13.44
C GLN A 18 -18.20 -15.15 13.63
N GLN A 19 -19.03 -16.03 13.06
CA GLN A 19 -18.71 -17.46 13.00
C GLN A 19 -18.04 -17.75 11.65
N PRO A 20 -16.69 -17.75 11.55
CA PRO A 20 -16.05 -18.34 10.40
C PRO A 20 -16.49 -19.81 10.36
N ALA A 21 -17.22 -20.15 9.30
CA ALA A 21 -17.60 -21.50 8.97
C ALA A 21 -16.40 -22.42 9.19
N ALA A 22 -16.63 -23.57 9.81
CA ALA A 22 -15.65 -24.60 10.07
C ALA A 22 -14.96 -25.00 8.75
N ALA A 23 -13.92 -24.24 8.39
CA ALA A 23 -13.03 -24.52 7.29
C ALA A 23 -12.38 -25.85 7.64
N GLY A 24 -12.51 -26.82 6.74
CA GLY A 24 -11.91 -28.13 6.87
C GLY A 24 -10.47 -27.96 7.35
N ARG A 25 -10.17 -28.53 8.52
CA ARG A 25 -8.80 -28.53 9.04
C ARG A 25 -7.94 -29.15 7.94
N PRO A 26 -7.03 -28.41 7.29
CA PRO A 26 -6.12 -29.03 6.36
C PRO A 26 -5.40 -30.11 7.18
N ALA A 27 -5.37 -31.33 6.66
CA ALA A 27 -4.54 -32.39 7.21
C ALA A 27 -3.15 -31.77 7.37
N ARG A 28 -2.79 -31.47 8.63
CA ARG A 28 -1.51 -30.86 8.99
C ARG A 28 -0.50 -31.95 8.68
N SER A 29 -0.09 -32.00 7.41
CA SER A 29 1.03 -32.80 6.95
C SER A 29 2.11 -32.48 7.95
N ARG A 30 2.51 -33.51 8.67
CA ARG A 30 3.54 -33.42 9.69
C ARG A 30 4.78 -33.05 8.90
N GLU A 31 5.04 -31.75 8.76
CA GLU A 31 6.24 -31.22 8.15
C GLU A 31 7.37 -31.77 9.00
N LEU A 32 7.91 -32.90 8.54
CA LEU A 32 9.10 -33.50 9.07
C LEU A 32 10.12 -32.40 8.92
N ARG A 33 10.47 -31.77 10.06
CA ARG A 33 11.40 -30.65 10.10
C ARG A 33 12.55 -30.98 9.16
N PRO A 34 12.85 -30.14 8.16
CA PRO A 34 13.82 -30.47 7.11
C PRO A 34 15.14 -30.98 7.72
N THR A 35 15.52 -30.45 8.88
CA THR A 35 16.67 -30.90 9.68
C THR A 35 16.68 -32.41 10.00
N THR A 36 15.54 -33.02 10.29
CA THR A 36 15.43 -34.44 10.70
C THR A 36 15.62 -35.38 9.52
N MET A 37 15.05 -35.04 8.35
CA MET A 37 15.23 -35.81 7.11
C MET A 37 16.68 -35.73 6.62
N TRP A 38 17.31 -34.58 6.82
CA TRP A 38 18.70 -34.34 6.43
C TRP A 38 19.71 -35.03 7.36
N LEU A 39 19.44 -35.10 8.65
CA LEU A 39 20.27 -35.84 9.61
C LEU A 39 20.28 -37.34 9.31
N THR A 40 19.15 -37.92 8.92
CA THR A 40 19.09 -39.35 8.56
C THR A 40 19.88 -39.67 7.29
N ALA A 41 19.84 -38.80 6.28
CA ALA A 41 20.62 -38.99 5.05
C ALA A 41 22.13 -38.87 5.29
N ALA A 42 22.55 -37.88 6.09
CA ALA A 42 23.96 -37.72 6.49
C ALA A 42 24.46 -38.92 7.32
N MET A 43 23.63 -39.43 8.23
CA MET A 43 23.98 -40.57 9.07
C MET A 43 24.16 -41.85 8.25
N ILE A 44 23.30 -42.10 7.26
CA ILE A 44 23.44 -43.23 6.31
C ILE A 44 24.75 -43.11 5.50
N ALA A 45 25.10 -41.91 5.03
CA ALA A 45 26.33 -41.68 4.27
C ALA A 45 27.60 -41.90 5.12
N VAL A 46 27.58 -41.52 6.40
CA VAL A 46 28.70 -41.76 7.33
C VAL A 46 28.83 -43.24 7.65
N LEU A 47 27.70 -43.95 7.86
CA LEU A 47 27.71 -45.38 8.14
C LEU A 47 28.23 -46.21 6.96
N THR A 48 27.85 -45.88 5.72
CA THR A 48 28.35 -46.59 4.54
C THR A 48 29.84 -46.35 4.32
N ALA A 49 30.34 -45.13 4.53
CA ALA A 49 31.77 -44.83 4.47
C ALA A 49 32.56 -45.59 5.55
N GLY A 50 32.05 -45.63 6.80
CA GLY A 50 32.66 -46.37 7.89
C GLY A 50 32.75 -47.88 7.63
N ALA A 51 31.71 -48.47 7.05
CA ALA A 51 31.68 -49.90 6.71
C ALA A 51 32.76 -50.28 5.69
N ILE A 52 33.00 -49.44 4.67
CA ILE A 52 34.01 -49.68 3.63
C ILE A 52 35.44 -49.62 4.22
N VAL A 53 35.68 -48.71 5.15
CA VAL A 53 36.98 -48.56 5.82
C VAL A 53 37.28 -49.77 6.71
N VAL A 54 36.30 -50.22 7.49
CA VAL A 54 36.43 -51.40 8.37
C VAL A 54 36.68 -52.67 7.56
N LEU A 55 35.98 -52.84 6.42
CA LEU A 55 36.13 -54.01 5.56
C LEU A 55 37.51 -54.08 4.89
N ARG A 56 38.18 -52.94 4.70
CA ARG A 56 39.54 -52.84 4.12
C ARG A 56 40.67 -53.10 5.14
N TRP A 57 40.41 -52.91 6.44
CA TRP A 57 41.39 -53.10 7.51
C TRP A 57 42.07 -54.49 7.55
N PRO A 58 41.36 -55.63 7.41
CA PRO A 58 41.99 -56.95 7.49
C PRO A 58 42.94 -57.26 6.32
N ALA A 59 42.84 -56.55 5.18
CA ALA A 59 43.70 -56.77 4.02
C ALA A 59 45.14 -56.24 4.18
N THR A 60 45.45 -55.57 5.29
CA THR A 60 46.76 -54.94 5.55
C THR A 60 47.65 -55.70 6.53
N ILE A 61 47.16 -56.81 7.09
CA ILE A 61 47.87 -57.59 8.11
C ILE A 61 48.76 -58.63 7.42
N GLY A 62 49.97 -58.24 6.99
CA GLY A 62 50.95 -59.20 6.44
C GLY A 62 52.09 -58.67 5.55
N LEU A 63 52.29 -57.35 5.42
CA LEU A 63 53.20 -56.79 4.41
C LEU A 63 54.59 -56.40 4.95
N THR A 64 55.67 -56.83 4.27
CA THR A 64 57.09 -56.58 4.63
C THR A 64 57.75 -55.48 3.77
N GLY A 65 58.63 -54.66 4.37
CA GLY A 65 59.64 -53.83 3.70
C GLY A 65 59.14 -52.81 2.66
N ALA A 66 59.28 -53.13 1.37
CA ALA A 66 58.87 -52.28 0.25
C ALA A 66 57.35 -52.09 0.17
N ASP A 67 56.60 -53.10 0.60
CA ASP A 67 55.15 -53.02 0.67
C ASP A 67 54.68 -52.09 1.80
N LEU A 68 55.51 -51.87 2.82
CA LEU A 68 55.19 -50.97 3.93
C LEU A 68 55.21 -49.50 3.49
N VAL A 69 56.17 -49.13 2.63
CA VAL A 69 56.26 -47.76 2.06
C VAL A 69 55.09 -47.53 1.10
N THR A 70 54.78 -48.51 0.26
CA THR A 70 53.63 -48.48 -0.65
C THR A 70 52.31 -48.43 0.12
N ALA A 71 52.18 -49.17 1.22
CA ALA A 71 51.02 -49.13 2.11
C ALA A 71 50.85 -47.76 2.78
N ARG A 72 51.93 -47.14 3.26
CA ARG A 72 51.89 -45.79 3.85
C ARG A 72 51.47 -44.73 2.84
N LEU A 73 52.02 -44.77 1.62
CA LEU A 73 51.64 -43.83 0.56
C LEU A 73 50.19 -44.01 0.11
N ASN A 74 49.72 -45.25 -0.01
CA ASN A 74 48.32 -45.53 -0.32
C ASN A 74 47.39 -45.06 0.81
N ALA A 75 47.76 -45.29 2.07
CA ALA A 75 47.00 -44.81 3.22
C ALA A 75 46.92 -43.27 3.23
N LEU A 76 48.03 -42.57 2.96
CA LEU A 76 48.04 -41.10 2.86
C LEU A 76 47.18 -40.60 1.69
N LYS A 77 47.27 -41.23 0.51
CA LYS A 77 46.48 -40.85 -0.67
C LYS A 77 44.98 -41.05 -0.45
N ILE A 78 44.61 -42.14 0.21
CA ILE A 78 43.22 -42.46 0.56
C ILE A 78 42.71 -41.50 1.65
N GLY A 79 43.53 -41.21 2.67
CA GLY A 79 43.18 -40.24 3.71
C GLY A 79 42.93 -38.85 3.12
N LEU A 80 43.78 -38.41 2.18
CA LEU A 80 43.64 -37.14 1.48
C LEU A 80 42.37 -37.10 0.61
N SER A 81 42.07 -38.16 -0.15
CA SER A 81 40.90 -38.19 -1.03
C SER A 81 39.58 -38.26 -0.24
N ILE A 82 39.55 -38.99 0.87
CA ILE A 82 38.40 -39.03 1.78
C ILE A 82 38.21 -37.67 2.46
N GLY A 83 39.29 -37.05 2.93
CA GLY A 83 39.25 -35.70 3.51
C GLY A 83 38.73 -34.66 2.51
N ALA A 84 39.23 -34.70 1.27
CA ALA A 84 38.77 -33.83 0.19
C ALA A 84 37.30 -34.09 -0.17
N GLY A 85 36.88 -35.34 -0.28
CA GLY A 85 35.49 -35.72 -0.57
C GLY A 85 34.52 -35.30 0.55
N GLY A 86 34.89 -35.54 1.80
CA GLY A 86 34.13 -35.11 2.98
C GLY A 86 34.02 -33.59 3.06
N GLY A 87 35.13 -32.87 2.84
CA GLY A 87 35.15 -31.41 2.80
C GLY A 87 34.27 -30.84 1.69
N ALA A 88 34.30 -31.43 0.49
CA ALA A 88 33.45 -31.01 -0.63
C ALA A 88 31.95 -31.27 -0.35
N ALA A 89 31.62 -32.40 0.26
CA ALA A 89 30.24 -32.70 0.68
C ALA A 89 29.74 -31.70 1.73
N VAL A 90 30.58 -31.35 2.72
CA VAL A 90 30.26 -30.34 3.73
C VAL A 90 30.12 -28.94 3.10
N ALA A 91 31.01 -28.56 2.18
CA ALA A 91 30.92 -27.27 1.50
C ALA A 91 29.64 -27.15 0.65
N LEU A 92 29.28 -28.21 -0.10
CA LEU A 92 28.05 -28.26 -0.87
C LEU A 92 26.82 -28.20 0.04
N TYR A 93 26.87 -28.89 1.19
CA TYR A 93 25.83 -28.83 2.21
C TYR A 93 25.64 -27.43 2.79
N LEU A 94 26.73 -26.72 3.16
CA LEU A 94 26.64 -25.34 3.63
C LEU A 94 26.13 -24.40 2.53
N SER A 95 26.54 -24.61 1.27
CA SER A 95 26.08 -23.83 0.13
C SER A 95 24.57 -23.93 -0.05
N TRP A 96 24.03 -25.16 -0.07
CA TRP A 96 22.59 -25.36 -0.21
C TRP A 96 21.81 -24.88 1.01
N ARG A 97 22.32 -25.10 2.24
CA ARG A 97 21.69 -24.57 3.45
C ARG A 97 21.60 -23.04 3.44
N ARG A 98 22.61 -22.38 2.86
CA ARG A 98 22.59 -20.93 2.71
C ARG A 98 21.51 -20.48 1.74
N GLN A 99 21.25 -21.24 0.67
CA GLN A 99 20.23 -20.91 -0.33
C GLN A 99 18.82 -20.81 0.27
N ASP A 100 18.41 -21.76 1.13
CA ASP A 100 17.09 -21.71 1.80
C ASP A 100 16.96 -20.48 2.71
N SER A 101 18.04 -20.07 3.37
CA SER A 101 18.04 -18.87 4.21
C SER A 101 17.96 -17.57 3.40
N THR A 102 18.57 -17.55 2.21
CA THR A 102 18.54 -16.38 1.33
C THR A 102 17.16 -16.15 0.74
N GLU A 103 16.43 -17.21 0.37
CA GLU A 103 15.09 -17.08 -0.21
C GLU A 103 14.10 -16.41 0.76
N ARG A 104 14.12 -16.79 2.05
CA ARG A 104 13.27 -16.15 3.07
C ARG A 104 13.67 -14.71 3.35
N THR A 105 14.97 -14.43 3.32
CA THR A 105 15.49 -13.07 3.52
C THR A 105 15.09 -12.17 2.34
N LEU A 106 15.15 -12.69 1.11
CA LEU A 106 14.71 -11.97 -0.09
C LEU A 106 13.21 -11.66 -0.06
N ALA A 107 12.37 -12.62 0.32
CA ALA A 107 10.93 -12.40 0.44
C ALA A 107 10.62 -11.28 1.44
N HIS A 108 11.23 -11.31 2.63
CA HIS A 108 11.04 -10.25 3.62
C HIS A 108 11.66 -8.91 3.16
N GLN A 109 12.79 -8.95 2.47
CA GLN A 109 13.39 -7.77 1.85
C GLN A 109 12.42 -7.13 0.85
N HIS A 110 11.74 -7.90 0.00
CA HIS A 110 10.78 -7.34 -0.96
C HIS A 110 9.64 -6.59 -0.27
N GLU A 111 9.08 -7.15 0.81
CA GLU A 111 8.01 -6.50 1.59
C GLU A 111 8.50 -5.21 2.27
N VAL A 112 9.66 -5.28 2.93
CA VAL A 112 10.26 -4.11 3.60
C VAL A 112 10.65 -3.04 2.56
N HIS A 113 11.21 -3.44 1.42
CA HIS A 113 11.56 -2.51 0.34
C HIS A 113 10.33 -1.76 -0.18
N ALA A 114 9.21 -2.45 -0.43
CA ALA A 114 7.98 -1.79 -0.84
C ALA A 114 7.50 -0.78 0.22
N ALA A 115 7.46 -1.17 1.49
CA ALA A 115 7.07 -0.27 2.58
C ALA A 115 8.01 0.95 2.70
N THR A 116 9.32 0.75 2.57
CA THR A 116 10.31 1.84 2.63
C THR A 116 10.19 2.82 1.47
N VAL A 117 9.90 2.33 0.25
CA VAL A 117 9.70 3.20 -0.92
C VAL A 117 8.46 4.08 -0.73
N HIS A 118 7.37 3.51 -0.20
CA HIS A 118 6.17 4.28 0.12
C HIS A 118 6.40 5.34 1.20
N ASP A 119 7.06 4.99 2.30
CA ASP A 119 7.39 5.94 3.38
C ASP A 119 8.33 7.04 2.89
N ALA A 120 9.36 6.68 2.11
CA ALA A 120 10.28 7.66 1.51
C ALA A 120 9.58 8.63 0.56
N ALA A 121 8.64 8.14 -0.27
CA ALA A 121 7.84 8.99 -1.14
C ALA A 121 6.97 9.98 -0.35
N GLN A 122 6.31 9.52 0.71
CA GLN A 122 5.49 10.38 1.58
C GLN A 122 6.32 11.45 2.30
N ARG A 123 7.50 11.09 2.81
CA ARG A 123 8.43 12.04 3.43
C ARG A 123 8.92 13.09 2.44
N ARG A 124 9.31 12.67 1.24
CA ARG A 124 9.73 13.59 0.17
C ARG A 124 8.63 14.61 -0.17
N LEU A 125 7.38 14.16 -0.31
CA LEU A 125 6.26 15.08 -0.56
C LEU A 125 6.05 16.06 0.61
N ASN A 126 6.20 15.60 1.85
CA ASN A 126 6.06 16.45 3.03
C ASN A 126 7.19 17.50 3.13
N GLU A 127 8.42 17.13 2.79
CA GLU A 127 9.56 18.05 2.72
C GLU A 127 9.37 19.11 1.63
N LEU A 128 8.92 18.70 0.44
CA LEU A 128 8.60 19.63 -0.66
C LEU A 128 7.47 20.58 -0.27
N TYR A 129 6.42 20.07 0.38
CA TYR A 129 5.34 20.88 0.93
C TYR A 129 5.85 21.92 1.92
N LEU A 130 6.64 21.50 2.91
CA LEU A 130 7.16 22.39 3.95
C LEU A 130 8.05 23.49 3.34
N LYS A 131 8.92 23.12 2.40
CA LYS A 131 9.79 24.07 1.69
C LYS A 131 8.99 25.07 0.86
N ALA A 132 7.91 24.62 0.22
CA ALA A 132 7.04 25.51 -0.56
C ALA A 132 6.29 26.50 0.34
N VAL A 133 5.80 26.04 1.50
CA VAL A 133 5.19 26.92 2.52
C VAL A 133 6.20 27.94 3.07
N GLU A 134 7.44 27.53 3.31
CA GLU A 134 8.52 28.44 3.72
C GLU A 134 8.79 29.53 2.67
N GLN A 135 8.79 29.17 1.39
CA GLN A 135 8.97 30.11 0.27
C GLN A 135 7.87 31.17 0.19
N LEU A 136 6.64 30.88 0.63
CA LEU A 136 5.56 31.87 0.69
C LEU A 136 5.86 33.01 1.68
N GLY A 137 6.68 32.76 2.70
CA GLY A 137 7.13 33.77 3.66
C GLY A 137 8.24 34.70 3.15
N SER A 138 8.79 34.43 1.95
CA SER A 138 9.90 35.22 1.41
C SER A 138 9.47 36.66 1.04
N PRO A 139 10.31 37.68 1.30
CA PRO A 139 10.03 39.06 0.89
C PRO A 139 10.07 39.22 -0.64
N GLN A 140 10.72 38.32 -1.37
CA GLN A 140 10.85 38.38 -2.82
C GLN A 140 9.64 37.77 -3.53
N ALA A 141 8.97 38.54 -4.39
CA ALA A 141 7.81 38.09 -5.14
C ALA A 141 8.10 36.87 -6.02
N ALA A 142 9.27 36.79 -6.65
CA ALA A 142 9.65 35.66 -7.50
C ALA A 142 9.69 34.32 -6.73
N VAL A 143 10.22 34.33 -5.49
CA VAL A 143 10.30 33.13 -4.64
C VAL A 143 8.92 32.66 -4.21
N ARG A 144 7.98 33.59 -3.93
CA ARG A 144 6.60 33.26 -3.58
C ARG A 144 5.84 32.60 -4.73
N HIS A 145 6.04 33.07 -5.97
CA HIS A 145 5.47 32.41 -7.15
C HIS A 145 6.01 30.98 -7.32
N GLY A 146 7.30 30.76 -7.07
CA GLY A 146 7.89 29.42 -7.06
C GLY A 146 7.24 28.50 -6.01
N GLY A 147 6.96 29.02 -4.82
CA GLY A 147 6.26 28.30 -3.75
C GLY A 147 4.83 27.89 -4.15
N PHE A 148 4.09 28.75 -4.85
CA PHE A 148 2.75 28.40 -5.36
C PHE A 148 2.79 27.25 -6.37
N TYR A 149 3.75 27.27 -7.30
CA TYR A 149 3.88 26.21 -8.30
C TYR A 149 4.29 24.88 -7.68
N ALA A 150 5.20 24.92 -6.69
CA ALA A 150 5.57 23.72 -5.93
C ALA A 150 4.39 23.14 -5.15
N LEU A 151 3.54 23.99 -4.55
CA LEU A 151 2.32 23.56 -3.87
C LEU A 151 1.30 22.95 -4.83
N GLU A 152 1.16 23.50 -6.04
CA GLU A 152 0.29 22.94 -7.08
C GLU A 152 0.75 21.52 -7.46
N GLN A 153 2.05 21.33 -7.67
CA GLN A 153 2.62 20.03 -7.99
C GLN A 153 2.40 19.01 -6.85
N VAL A 154 2.62 19.40 -5.60
CA VAL A 154 2.33 18.53 -4.44
C VAL A 154 0.85 18.16 -4.35
N ALA A 155 -0.06 19.08 -4.70
CA ALA A 155 -1.49 18.81 -4.73
C ALA A 155 -1.88 17.84 -5.86
N GLN A 156 -1.19 17.86 -6.99
CA GLN A 156 -1.39 16.91 -8.08
C GLN A 156 -0.86 15.51 -7.72
N ASP A 157 0.28 15.43 -7.02
CA ASP A 157 0.89 14.17 -6.60
C ASP A 157 0.09 13.44 -5.50
N ASP A 158 -0.57 14.19 -4.60
CA ASP A 158 -1.37 13.63 -3.49
C ASP A 158 -2.81 14.21 -3.42
N PRO A 159 -3.82 13.48 -3.92
CA PRO A 159 -5.22 13.91 -3.87
C PRO A 159 -5.75 14.19 -2.46
N GLN A 160 -5.21 13.54 -1.42
CA GLN A 160 -5.64 13.78 -0.05
C GLN A 160 -5.22 15.16 0.46
N ARG A 161 -4.10 15.70 -0.05
CA ARG A 161 -3.55 17.00 0.38
C ARG A 161 -4.08 18.19 -0.39
N GLN A 162 -4.81 17.98 -1.48
CA GLN A 162 -5.37 19.07 -2.31
C GLN A 162 -6.17 20.09 -1.50
N LYS A 163 -7.03 19.61 -0.59
CA LYS A 163 -7.85 20.51 0.26
C LYS A 163 -6.98 21.36 1.20
N THR A 164 -5.94 20.77 1.77
CA THR A 164 -5.00 21.47 2.65
C THR A 164 -4.20 22.51 1.89
N VAL A 165 -3.69 22.18 0.71
CA VAL A 165 -2.96 23.11 -0.17
C VAL A 165 -3.84 24.30 -0.54
N VAL A 166 -5.08 24.06 -1.00
CA VAL A 166 -6.04 25.13 -1.32
C VAL A 166 -6.32 26.01 -0.10
N SER A 167 -6.48 25.41 1.09
CA SER A 167 -6.69 26.17 2.32
C SER A 167 -5.53 27.11 2.64
N VAL A 168 -4.28 26.64 2.49
CA VAL A 168 -3.08 27.47 2.69
C VAL A 168 -3.00 28.61 1.67
N ILE A 169 -3.27 28.32 0.39
CA ILE A 169 -3.30 29.33 -0.67
C ILE A 169 -4.36 30.40 -0.36
N CYS A 170 -5.57 30.00 0.01
CA CYS A 170 -6.64 30.93 0.38
C CYS A 170 -6.30 31.75 1.63
N ALA A 171 -5.66 31.14 2.63
CA ALA A 171 -5.21 31.84 3.82
C ALA A 171 -4.15 32.89 3.49
N TYR A 172 -3.19 32.55 2.64
CA TYR A 172 -2.16 33.48 2.17
C TYR A 172 -2.76 34.67 1.42
N LEU A 173 -3.70 34.44 0.50
CA LEU A 173 -4.35 35.51 -0.29
C LEU A 173 -5.25 36.42 0.55
N ARG A 174 -5.72 35.97 1.72
CA ARG A 174 -6.51 36.78 2.65
C ARG A 174 -5.63 37.74 3.47
N ASN A 175 -4.32 37.55 3.53
CA ASN A 175 -3.41 38.37 4.33
C ASN A 175 -3.12 39.72 3.64
N PRO A 176 -3.33 40.88 4.29
CA PRO A 176 -3.00 42.18 3.69
C PRO A 176 -1.50 42.29 3.39
N TYR A 177 -1.16 42.55 2.12
CA TYR A 177 0.21 42.70 1.65
C TYR A 177 0.65 44.18 1.68
N THR A 178 1.66 44.50 2.50
CA THR A 178 2.34 45.80 2.47
C THR A 178 3.56 45.71 1.55
N PRO A 179 3.55 46.36 0.37
CA PRO A 179 4.69 46.33 -0.52
C PRO A 179 5.90 47.02 0.12
N PRO A 180 7.12 46.52 -0.11
CA PRO A 180 8.34 47.21 0.28
C PRO A 180 8.42 48.62 -0.34
N PRO A 181 8.97 49.62 0.38
CA PRO A 181 8.92 51.04 -0.02
C PRO A 181 9.67 51.36 -1.31
N ASP A 182 10.60 50.50 -1.75
CA ASP A 182 11.34 50.63 -3.02
C ASP A 182 10.51 50.28 -4.27
N ILE A 183 9.45 49.47 -4.11
CA ILE A 183 8.50 49.11 -5.19
C ILE A 183 7.32 50.10 -5.24
N ALA A 184 7.07 50.83 -4.15
CA ALA A 184 5.98 51.79 -3.98
C ALA A 184 6.23 53.17 -4.64
N GLY A 185 7.02 53.22 -5.71
CA GLY A 185 6.99 54.36 -6.63
C GLY A 185 5.61 54.42 -7.33
N PRO A 186 5.13 55.60 -7.75
CA PRO A 186 3.82 55.76 -8.39
C PRO A 186 3.79 55.07 -9.76
N ARG A 187 3.59 53.75 -9.76
CA ARG A 187 3.19 53.00 -10.95
C ARG A 187 1.67 53.00 -10.97
N PRO A 188 1.02 53.63 -11.97
CA PRO A 188 -0.41 53.53 -12.14
C PRO A 188 -0.74 52.08 -12.50
N LEU A 189 -1.05 51.27 -11.47
CA LEU A 189 -1.75 50.01 -11.64
C LEU A 189 -3.09 50.36 -12.28
N GLY A 190 -3.22 50.08 -13.58
CA GLY A 190 -4.42 50.27 -14.39
C GLY A 190 -5.59 49.37 -13.97
N VAL A 191 -5.84 49.25 -12.67
CA VAL A 191 -7.07 48.70 -12.12
C VAL A 191 -8.16 49.70 -12.47
N ARG A 192 -8.76 49.53 -13.65
CA ARG A 192 -10.06 50.12 -13.94
C ARG A 192 -11.01 49.57 -12.88
N ARG A 193 -11.39 50.40 -11.91
CA ARG A 193 -12.59 50.14 -11.10
C ARG A 193 -13.71 49.84 -12.09
N PRO A 194 -14.40 48.69 -12.04
CA PRO A 194 -15.59 48.51 -12.84
C PRO A 194 -16.52 49.66 -12.48
N ALA A 195 -16.92 50.41 -13.51
CA ALA A 195 -17.76 51.57 -13.39
C ALA A 195 -18.96 51.22 -12.50
N GLU A 196 -19.15 52.03 -11.47
CA GLU A 196 -20.34 52.05 -10.63
C GLU A 196 -21.56 51.90 -11.53
N VAL A 197 -22.25 50.76 -11.42
CA VAL A 197 -23.43 50.46 -12.23
C VAL A 197 -24.47 51.52 -11.88
N HIS A 198 -24.63 52.50 -12.76
CA HIS A 198 -25.65 53.53 -12.68
C HIS A 198 -27.02 52.84 -12.70
N ARG A 199 -27.60 52.65 -11.51
CA ARG A 199 -28.95 52.12 -11.33
C ARG A 199 -29.92 53.25 -11.73
N PRO A 200 -30.69 53.15 -12.82
CA PRO A 200 -31.63 54.21 -13.17
C PRO A 200 -32.74 54.31 -12.12
N PRO A 201 -33.27 55.52 -11.86
CA PRO A 201 -34.31 55.72 -10.86
C PRO A 201 -35.61 54.97 -11.24
N PRO A 202 -36.39 54.50 -10.27
CA PRO A 202 -37.65 53.82 -10.53
C PRO A 202 -38.65 54.80 -11.16
N HIS A 203 -39.07 54.47 -12.38
CA HIS A 203 -40.14 55.17 -13.08
C HIS A 203 -41.45 55.01 -12.30
N THR A 204 -41.96 56.14 -11.84
CA THR A 204 -43.27 56.29 -11.21
C THR A 204 -44.34 55.76 -12.17
N ARG A 205 -44.88 54.57 -11.88
CA ARG A 205 -46.02 54.03 -12.62
C ARG A 205 -47.23 54.92 -12.39
N TYR A 206 -47.63 55.63 -13.44
CA TYR A 206 -48.91 56.31 -13.53
C TYR A 206 -50.05 55.36 -13.18
N ALA A 207 -50.88 55.81 -12.24
CA ALA A 207 -52.19 55.26 -11.95
C ALA A 207 -53.11 55.47 -13.16
N ALA A 208 -53.66 54.39 -13.70
CA ALA A 208 -54.85 54.45 -14.57
C ALA A 208 -55.61 53.12 -14.55
N HIS A 209 -56.72 53.14 -13.83
CA HIS A 209 -57.99 52.46 -14.12
C HIS A 209 -57.97 51.00 -14.63
N ARG A 210 -58.52 50.09 -13.79
CA ARG A 210 -59.86 49.54 -14.08
C ARG A 210 -60.50 48.90 -12.86
N ARG A 211 -61.65 49.47 -12.48
CA ARG A 211 -62.70 48.75 -11.76
C ARG A 211 -63.15 47.58 -12.62
N HIS A 212 -63.15 46.38 -12.06
CA HIS A 212 -64.33 45.51 -12.12
C HIS A 212 -64.23 44.49 -10.98
N GLN A 213 -64.99 44.76 -9.93
CA GLN A 213 -65.42 43.77 -8.96
C GLN A 213 -66.41 42.83 -9.65
N GLY A 214 -66.12 41.53 -9.60
CA GLY A 214 -67.01 40.44 -9.91
C GLY A 214 -66.64 39.29 -8.97
N ASN A 215 -67.54 39.03 -8.01
CA ASN A 215 -67.40 38.10 -6.89
C ASN A 215 -67.65 36.62 -7.34
N PRO A 216 -67.73 35.61 -6.44
CA PRO A 216 -66.75 34.56 -6.25
C PRO A 216 -67.29 33.14 -6.57
N ALA A 217 -66.48 32.12 -6.25
CA ALA A 217 -66.88 30.72 -5.97
C ALA A 217 -67.17 29.76 -7.14
N ALA A 218 -66.23 28.84 -7.38
CA ALA A 218 -66.48 27.41 -7.63
C ALA A 218 -65.13 26.67 -7.52
N ARG A 219 -64.83 26.03 -6.39
CA ARG A 219 -65.13 24.61 -6.11
C ARG A 219 -64.14 23.66 -6.79
N THR A 220 -63.10 23.33 -6.02
CA THR A 220 -62.53 21.98 -5.79
C THR A 220 -62.99 20.85 -6.71
N ARG A 221 -62.06 20.20 -7.44
CA ARG A 221 -61.84 18.72 -7.48
C ARG A 221 -60.74 18.37 -8.50
N GLY A 222 -59.86 17.42 -8.19
CA GLY A 222 -59.09 16.71 -9.23
C GLY A 222 -57.68 16.26 -8.81
N THR A 223 -57.60 15.02 -8.36
CA THR A 223 -56.44 14.20 -7.95
C THR A 223 -55.32 14.02 -9.01
N PRO A 224 -54.10 13.63 -8.60
CA PRO A 224 -52.94 13.48 -9.49
C PRO A 224 -52.96 12.17 -10.30
N HIS A 225 -52.61 12.26 -11.58
CA HIS A 225 -52.51 11.13 -12.49
C HIS A 225 -51.13 10.46 -12.37
N ARG A 226 -51.14 9.20 -11.95
CA ARG A 226 -50.04 8.23 -12.06
C ARG A 226 -50.15 7.58 -13.44
N SER A 227 -49.08 7.59 -14.23
CA SER A 227 -48.95 6.70 -15.39
C SER A 227 -47.51 6.21 -15.49
N THR A 228 -47.38 4.93 -15.18
CA THR A 228 -46.24 4.06 -15.43
C THR A 228 -46.12 3.80 -16.94
N HIS A 229 -44.97 4.10 -17.53
CA HIS A 229 -44.53 3.52 -18.79
C HIS A 229 -43.35 2.58 -18.51
N PRO A 230 -43.43 1.28 -18.83
CA PRO A 230 -42.26 0.45 -19.03
C PRO A 230 -41.96 0.42 -20.54
N GLU A 231 -40.85 1.02 -20.96
CA GLU A 231 -40.33 0.85 -22.31
C GLU A 231 -39.08 -0.03 -22.28
N SER A 232 -39.24 -1.14 -22.98
CA SER A 232 -38.30 -2.23 -23.23
C SER A 232 -37.20 -1.86 -24.20
N ALA A 233 -35.94 -2.14 -23.86
CA ALA A 233 -34.88 -2.39 -24.84
C ALA A 233 -33.73 -3.21 -24.24
N PRO A 234 -33.48 -4.43 -24.73
CA PRO A 234 -32.16 -5.05 -24.67
C PRO A 234 -31.57 -5.22 -26.07
N ALA A 235 -30.37 -4.67 -26.29
CA ALA A 235 -29.53 -5.02 -27.44
C ALA A 235 -28.05 -4.92 -27.04
N THR A 236 -27.56 -5.98 -26.41
CA THR A 236 -26.13 -6.21 -26.17
C THR A 236 -25.59 -7.01 -27.36
N ARG A 237 -24.70 -6.42 -28.17
CA ARG A 237 -23.90 -7.13 -29.18
C ARG A 237 -22.58 -6.41 -29.40
N TYR A 238 -21.50 -7.03 -28.92
CA TYR A 238 -20.08 -7.01 -29.36
C TYR A 238 -19.34 -7.73 -28.23
N GLY A 239 -18.57 -8.79 -28.38
CA GLY A 239 -18.01 -9.58 -29.49
C GLY A 239 -16.91 -10.45 -28.83
N PRO A 240 -16.60 -11.64 -29.36
CA PRO A 240 -15.63 -12.58 -28.78
C PRO A 240 -14.17 -12.15 -28.94
#